data_AF-A0A7C2LMX3-F1
#
_entry.id   AF-A0A7C2LMX3-F1
#
_cell.length_a   1.000
_cell.length_b   1.000
_cell.length_c   1.000
_cell.angle_alpha   90.00
_cell.angle_beta   90.00
_cell.angle_gamma   90.00
#
_symmetry.space_group_name_H-M   'P 1'
#
loop_
_entity.id
_entity.type
_entity.pdbx_description
1 polymer ?
#
loop_
_entity_poly.entity_id
_entity_poly.type
_entity_poly.pdbx_seq_one_letter_code
_entity_poly.pdbx_strand_id
1 'polypeptide(L)'
;MNLRTLFSLIVFVAVISVPAALAQDATPDGAMVYSYPIELPPGLGGLTPNVSLEYNSMSGNSLLGVGFRLGGLSAITRDQSYGINFTEGDHFLIDGQRLFKTSDGMYHTERESFELIECVGDPNDTSSHWVVTAKNGTKLYYGYNLDEHDTTNDGRIEAVGMDGKALVWALSRVEDTNGNYYTIDYLEDATEGDYYPTKIEYTKNEYNSGLKTHAVYFSYEPRTDATVLYLPTPFKMDMRLKWITVKT
;
A
#
# COMPACT_ATOMS: atom_id res chain seq x y z
N MET A 1 19.72 35.63 -21.30
CA MET A 1 18.93 34.91 -22.33
C MET A 1 19.15 33.42 -22.11
N ASN A 2 18.07 32.69 -21.89
CA ASN A 2 18.00 31.47 -21.08
C ASN A 2 18.71 30.25 -21.67
N LEU A 3 19.56 29.61 -20.85
CA LEU A 3 20.09 28.27 -21.09
C LEU A 3 19.01 27.27 -20.64
N ARG A 4 18.27 26.69 -21.59
CA ARG A 4 17.28 25.66 -21.33
C ARG A 4 18.01 24.33 -21.06
N THR A 5 18.02 23.92 -19.80
CA THR A 5 18.41 22.58 -19.36
C THR A 5 17.48 21.55 -20.01
N LEU A 6 18.00 20.73 -20.93
CA LEU A 6 17.29 19.55 -21.42
C LEU A 6 17.27 18.51 -20.28
N PHE A 7 16.10 18.32 -19.68
CA PHE A 7 15.83 17.12 -18.90
C PHE A 7 15.65 15.95 -19.88
N SER A 8 16.63 15.04 -19.91
CA SER A 8 16.54 13.78 -20.63
C SER A 8 15.53 12.88 -19.94
N LEU A 9 14.32 12.78 -20.49
CA LEU A 9 13.33 11.78 -20.12
C LEU A 9 13.75 10.43 -20.73
N ILE A 10 14.42 9.58 -19.95
CA ILE A 10 14.67 8.20 -20.37
C ILE A 10 13.40 7.40 -20.06
N VAL A 11 12.61 7.09 -21.09
CA VAL A 11 11.49 6.15 -20.99
C VAL A 11 12.05 4.76 -21.25
N PHE A 12 12.20 3.94 -20.21
CA PHE A 12 12.42 2.51 -20.38
C PHE A 12 11.09 1.84 -20.70
N VAL A 13 10.89 1.45 -21.96
CA VAL A 13 9.82 0.52 -22.34
C VAL A 13 10.35 -0.89 -22.11
N ALA A 14 10.09 -1.46 -20.94
CA ALA A 14 10.33 -2.88 -20.71
C ALA A 14 9.19 -3.66 -21.38
N VAL A 15 9.48 -4.28 -22.53
CA VAL A 15 8.64 -5.37 -23.04
C VAL A 15 8.97 -6.58 -22.18
N ILE A 16 8.11 -6.90 -21.22
CA ILE A 16 8.29 -8.06 -20.34
C ILE A 16 8.04 -9.32 -21.18
N SER A 17 9.08 -9.88 -21.79
CA SER A 17 9.09 -11.29 -22.16
C SER A 17 9.27 -12.07 -20.87
N VAL A 18 8.23 -12.79 -20.41
CA VAL A 18 8.35 -13.67 -19.24
C VAL A 18 9.37 -14.76 -19.57
N PRO A 19 10.58 -14.76 -18.98
CA PRO A 19 11.52 -15.83 -19.23
C PRO A 19 10.98 -17.11 -18.59
N ALA A 20 10.99 -18.21 -19.35
CA ALA A 20 10.35 -19.49 -19.00
C ALA A 20 11.00 -20.25 -17.81
N ALA A 21 11.86 -19.63 -17.00
CA ALA A 21 12.59 -20.32 -15.94
C ALA A 21 13.04 -19.39 -14.82
N LEU A 22 12.13 -19.04 -13.90
CA LEU A 22 12.47 -18.61 -12.53
C LEU A 22 11.42 -19.20 -11.59
N ALA A 23 11.91 -19.95 -10.58
CA ALA A 23 11.21 -20.69 -9.52
C ALA A 23 9.66 -20.74 -9.56
N GLN A 24 9.15 -21.90 -9.98
CA GLN A 24 7.72 -22.22 -9.96
C GLN A 24 7.41 -22.91 -8.62
N ASP A 25 7.02 -22.12 -7.62
CA ASP A 25 6.52 -22.68 -6.36
C ASP A 25 5.02 -22.94 -6.50
N ALA A 26 4.61 -24.17 -6.18
CA ALA A 26 3.21 -24.48 -5.94
C ALA A 26 2.93 -24.26 -4.46
N THR A 27 1.88 -23.53 -4.14
CA THR A 27 1.43 -23.38 -2.75
C THR A 27 0.82 -24.70 -2.25
N PRO A 28 0.70 -24.93 -0.92
CA PRO A 28 0.13 -26.17 -0.38
C PRO A 28 -1.30 -26.49 -0.85
N ASP A 29 -2.05 -25.47 -1.26
CA ASP A 29 -3.38 -25.51 -1.85
C ASP A 29 -3.36 -25.67 -3.39
N GLY A 30 -2.18 -25.81 -4.00
CA GLY A 30 -2.00 -26.13 -5.41
C GLY A 30 -2.04 -24.95 -6.37
N ALA A 31 -1.99 -23.70 -5.87
CA ALA A 31 -1.86 -22.53 -6.75
C ALA A 31 -0.44 -22.44 -7.31
N MET A 32 -0.33 -22.06 -8.58
CA MET A 32 0.93 -21.59 -9.14
C MET A 32 1.13 -20.13 -8.70
N VAL A 33 2.29 -19.84 -8.11
CA VAL A 33 2.68 -18.47 -7.74
C VAL A 33 3.94 -18.02 -8.48
N TYR A 34 4.03 -16.71 -8.74
CA TYR A 34 5.20 -16.07 -9.33
C TYR A 34 5.33 -14.63 -8.83
N SER A 35 6.55 -14.16 -8.60
CA SER A 35 6.81 -12.78 -8.18
C SER A 35 7.92 -12.16 -9.02
N TYR A 36 7.62 -11.03 -9.66
CA TYR A 36 8.56 -10.25 -10.45
C TYR A 36 8.84 -8.92 -9.75
N PRO A 37 10.01 -8.74 -9.12
CA PRO A 37 10.36 -7.47 -8.49
C PRO A 37 10.58 -6.37 -9.53
N ILE A 38 10.14 -5.16 -9.22
CA ILE A 38 10.45 -3.96 -9.98
C ILE A 38 11.75 -3.40 -9.45
N GLU A 39 12.78 -3.39 -10.29
CA GLU A 39 14.09 -2.88 -9.90
C GLU A 39 14.04 -1.35 -9.70
N LEU A 40 14.29 -0.93 -8.46
CA LEU A 40 14.38 0.48 -8.09
C LEU A 40 15.84 0.84 -7.76
N PRO A 41 16.28 2.06 -8.09
CA PRO A 41 17.56 2.59 -7.57
C PRO A 41 17.64 2.44 -6.05
N PRO A 42 18.83 2.18 -5.49
CA PRO A 42 19.00 2.04 -4.04
C PRO A 42 18.50 3.25 -3.26
N GLY A 43 17.75 2.98 -2.20
CA GLY A 43 17.32 3.96 -1.21
C GLY A 43 18.44 4.32 -0.22
N LEU A 44 18.21 5.38 0.55
CA LEU A 44 19.15 5.85 1.57
C LEU A 44 19.20 4.83 2.72
N GLY A 45 20.39 4.49 3.20
CA GLY A 45 20.55 3.52 4.29
C GLY A 45 20.10 2.08 3.95
N GLY A 46 19.88 1.76 2.67
CA GLY A 46 19.30 0.49 2.24
C GLY A 46 17.78 0.44 2.30
N LEU A 47 17.12 1.55 2.65
CA LEU A 47 15.67 1.66 2.71
C LEU A 47 15.09 1.94 1.31
N THR A 48 15.06 0.90 0.48
CA THR A 48 14.38 0.91 -0.83
C THR A 48 12.97 0.31 -0.67
N PRO A 49 11.92 0.94 -1.21
CA PRO A 49 10.60 0.32 -1.28
C PRO A 49 10.65 -1.01 -2.04
N ASN A 50 9.89 -2.01 -1.60
CA ASN A 50 9.66 -3.22 -2.38
C ASN A 50 8.42 -3.00 -3.24
N VAL A 51 8.52 -3.19 -4.55
CA VAL A 51 7.36 -3.19 -5.45
C VAL A 51 7.53 -4.38 -6.39
N SER A 52 6.47 -5.16 -6.60
CA SER A 52 6.52 -6.38 -7.39
C SER A 52 5.22 -6.60 -8.17
N LEU A 53 5.29 -7.36 -9.27
CA LEU A 53 4.12 -7.96 -9.90
C LEU A 53 4.01 -9.40 -9.39
N GLU A 54 2.94 -9.68 -8.67
CA GLU A 54 2.70 -10.98 -8.06
C GLU A 54 1.58 -11.70 -8.80
N TYR A 55 1.81 -12.95 -9.15
CA TYR A 55 0.83 -13.82 -9.77
C TYR A 55 0.46 -14.96 -8.83
N ASN A 56 -0.82 -15.29 -8.78
CA ASN A 56 -1.35 -16.49 -8.16
C ASN A 56 -2.53 -17.00 -9.01
N SER A 57 -2.44 -18.25 -9.48
CA SER A 57 -3.42 -18.83 -10.41
C SER A 57 -4.85 -18.95 -9.86
N MET A 58 -5.03 -18.83 -8.54
CA MET A 58 -6.33 -18.85 -7.87
C MET A 58 -6.81 -17.45 -7.46
N SER A 59 -6.00 -16.40 -7.66
CA SER A 59 -6.41 -15.03 -7.37
C SER A 59 -7.39 -14.51 -8.41
N GLY A 60 -8.37 -13.72 -7.94
CA GLY A 60 -9.36 -13.08 -8.78
C GLY A 60 -8.82 -11.91 -9.59
N ASN A 61 -9.71 -11.03 -10.03
CA ASN A 61 -9.36 -9.80 -10.73
C ASN A 61 -8.80 -8.77 -9.74
N SER A 62 -7.75 -8.03 -10.14
CA SER A 62 -7.18 -6.92 -9.37
C SER A 62 -6.80 -5.75 -10.27
N LEU A 63 -6.09 -4.75 -9.72
CA LEU A 63 -5.47 -3.64 -10.45
C LEU A 63 -4.64 -4.06 -11.68
N LEU A 64 -4.08 -5.28 -11.70
CA LEU A 64 -3.27 -5.78 -12.82
C LEU A 64 -4.01 -6.80 -13.71
N GLY A 65 -5.29 -7.06 -13.44
CA GLY A 65 -6.05 -8.11 -14.12
C GLY A 65 -6.14 -9.41 -13.32
N VAL A 66 -6.70 -10.44 -13.95
CA VAL A 66 -6.97 -11.73 -13.30
C VAL A 66 -5.68 -12.46 -12.95
N GLY A 67 -5.56 -12.89 -11.69
CA GLY A 67 -4.44 -13.67 -11.17
C GLY A 67 -3.20 -12.84 -10.86
N PHE A 68 -3.09 -11.60 -11.34
CA PHE A 68 -1.99 -10.69 -11.00
C PHE A 68 -2.41 -9.73 -9.90
N ARG A 69 -1.46 -9.21 -9.12
CA ARG A 69 -1.63 -8.08 -8.19
C ARG A 69 -0.31 -7.32 -8.02
N LEU A 70 -0.41 -6.06 -7.59
CA LEU A 70 0.76 -5.27 -7.24
C LEU A 70 1.16 -5.62 -5.81
N GLY A 71 2.39 -6.09 -5.61
CA GLY A 71 2.95 -6.41 -4.30
C GLY A 71 3.74 -5.24 -3.70
N GLY A 72 4.05 -5.36 -2.41
CA GLY A 72 4.77 -4.32 -1.65
C GLY A 72 3.89 -3.22 -1.06
N LEU A 73 2.58 -3.39 -1.14
CA LEU A 73 1.57 -2.47 -0.62
C LEU A 73 0.79 -3.16 0.49
N SER A 74 1.32 -3.09 1.71
CA SER A 74 0.68 -3.64 2.90
C SER A 74 -0.50 -2.79 3.34
N ALA A 75 -1.48 -3.40 4.00
CA ALA A 75 -2.61 -2.68 4.56
C ALA A 75 -3.14 -3.34 5.83
N ILE A 76 -3.68 -2.49 6.71
CA ILE A 76 -4.56 -2.91 7.79
C ILE A 76 -6.00 -2.67 7.35
N THR A 77 -6.86 -3.68 7.46
CA THR A 77 -8.26 -3.60 7.02
C THR A 77 -9.19 -4.04 8.14
N ARG A 78 -10.42 -3.55 8.15
CA ARG A 78 -11.47 -4.18 8.97
C ARG A 78 -11.75 -5.60 8.49
N ASP A 79 -11.96 -6.52 9.43
CA ASP A 79 -12.24 -7.94 9.15
C ASP A 79 -13.73 -8.13 8.83
N GLN A 80 -14.00 -8.40 7.57
CA GLN A 80 -15.36 -8.59 7.05
C GLN A 80 -16.01 -9.89 7.52
N SER A 81 -15.23 -10.84 8.07
CA SER A 81 -15.72 -12.13 8.56
C SER A 81 -16.66 -12.01 9.77
N TYR A 82 -16.60 -10.88 10.49
CA TYR A 82 -17.36 -10.62 11.72
C TYR A 82 -18.47 -9.57 11.57
N GLY A 83 -18.68 -9.05 10.36
CA GLY A 83 -19.50 -7.87 10.12
C GLY A 83 -18.78 -6.59 10.57
N ILE A 84 -18.94 -5.53 9.79
CA ILE A 84 -18.31 -4.23 10.05
C ILE A 84 -19.40 -3.27 10.51
N ASN A 85 -19.30 -2.80 11.75
CA ASN A 85 -20.31 -1.94 12.37
C ASN A 85 -19.77 -0.55 12.73
N PHE A 86 -18.48 -0.29 12.53
CA PHE A 86 -17.80 0.95 12.90
C PHE A 86 -17.91 1.26 14.39
N THR A 87 -17.68 0.23 15.21
CA THR A 87 -17.68 0.31 16.67
C THR A 87 -16.36 -0.19 17.25
N GLU A 88 -16.17 -0.07 18.57
CA GLU A 88 -15.02 -0.66 19.27
C GLU A 88 -14.95 -2.20 19.17
N GLY A 89 -16.06 -2.86 18.80
CA GLY A 89 -16.14 -4.32 18.65
C GLY A 89 -15.69 -4.87 17.28
N ASP A 90 -15.29 -3.99 16.36
CA ASP A 90 -14.82 -4.40 15.04
C ASP A 90 -13.42 -5.04 15.14
N HIS A 91 -13.17 -5.94 14.19
CA HIS A 91 -11.91 -6.69 14.12
C HIS A 91 -11.06 -6.19 12.97
N PHE A 92 -9.76 -6.44 13.03
CA PHE A 92 -8.79 -5.94 12.07
C PHE A 92 -7.88 -7.05 11.58
N LEU A 93 -7.41 -6.92 10.33
CA LEU A 93 -6.44 -7.78 9.69
C LEU A 93 -5.25 -6.92 9.26
N ILE A 94 -4.03 -7.41 9.42
CA ILE A 94 -2.85 -6.90 8.71
C ILE A 94 -2.47 -7.91 7.64
N ASP A 95 -2.51 -7.52 6.37
CA ASP A 95 -2.24 -8.40 5.22
C ASP A 95 -2.97 -9.75 5.27
N GLY A 96 -4.23 -9.73 5.73
CA GLY A 96 -5.09 -10.91 5.87
C GLY A 96 -4.90 -11.72 7.16
N GLN A 97 -3.94 -11.35 8.02
CA GLN A 97 -3.73 -11.98 9.32
C GLN A 97 -4.44 -11.19 10.44
N ARG A 98 -5.25 -11.89 11.26
CA ARG A 98 -6.04 -11.23 12.30
C ARG A 98 -5.19 -10.58 13.38
N LEU A 99 -5.66 -9.42 13.82
CA LEU A 99 -5.13 -8.67 14.96
C LEU A 99 -6.01 -8.87 16.20
N PHE A 100 -5.36 -9.07 17.35
CA PHE A 100 -5.99 -9.16 18.65
C PHE A 100 -5.50 -8.02 19.55
N LYS A 101 -6.45 -7.25 20.07
CA LYS A 101 -6.16 -6.19 21.03
C LYS A 101 -5.82 -6.77 22.40
N THR A 102 -4.74 -6.32 23.01
CA THR A 102 -4.31 -6.67 24.36
C THR A 102 -4.75 -5.61 25.37
N SER A 103 -4.65 -5.93 26.67
CA SER A 103 -5.14 -5.07 27.75
C SER A 103 -4.40 -3.73 27.89
N ASP A 104 -3.19 -3.65 27.35
CA ASP A 104 -2.36 -2.44 27.26
C ASP A 104 -2.69 -1.58 26.02
N GLY A 105 -3.68 -1.98 25.21
CA GLY A 105 -4.13 -1.22 24.04
C GLY A 105 -3.37 -1.53 22.75
N MET A 106 -2.35 -2.40 22.82
CA MET A 106 -1.59 -2.87 21.67
C MET A 106 -2.34 -3.96 20.91
N TYR A 107 -1.88 -4.29 19.71
CA TYR A 107 -2.39 -5.36 18.89
C TYR A 107 -1.29 -6.36 18.55
N HIS A 108 -1.68 -7.63 18.47
CA HIS A 108 -0.81 -8.73 18.11
C HIS A 108 -1.44 -9.55 16.99
N THR A 109 -0.59 -10.07 16.12
CA THR A 109 -1.05 -10.91 15.02
C THR A 109 -1.36 -12.33 15.53
N GLU A 110 -2.38 -12.99 14.98
CA GLU A 110 -2.85 -14.32 15.45
C GLU A 110 -1.72 -15.37 15.46
N ARG A 111 -0.95 -15.42 14.37
CA ARG A 111 0.34 -16.11 14.31
C ARG A 111 1.45 -15.09 14.58
N GLU A 112 1.83 -15.00 15.85
CA GLU A 112 2.75 -13.99 16.36
C GLU A 112 3.93 -13.65 15.42
N SER A 113 3.99 -12.39 15.00
CA SER A 113 5.04 -11.82 14.18
C SER A 113 6.18 -11.22 15.02
N PHE A 114 5.95 -10.97 16.30
CA PHE A 114 6.76 -10.21 17.27
C PHE A 114 6.96 -8.74 16.86
N GLU A 115 5.96 -8.18 16.20
CA GLU A 115 5.88 -6.76 15.90
C GLU A 115 5.02 -6.07 16.96
N LEU A 116 5.33 -4.81 17.28
CA LEU A 116 4.48 -4.01 18.14
C LEU A 116 3.51 -3.22 17.27
N ILE A 117 2.21 -3.49 17.40
CA ILE A 117 1.18 -2.85 16.57
C ILE A 117 0.32 -1.95 17.45
N GLU A 118 0.27 -0.67 17.12
CA GLU A 118 -0.50 0.34 17.83
C GLU A 118 -1.53 0.98 16.89
N CYS A 119 -2.76 1.14 17.36
CA CYS A 119 -3.74 2.03 16.74
C CYS A 119 -3.66 3.38 17.45
N VAL A 120 -3.25 4.42 16.74
CA VAL A 120 -3.18 5.78 17.27
C VAL A 120 -4.54 6.45 17.05
N GLY A 121 -5.18 6.86 18.16
CA GLY A 121 -6.57 7.31 18.17
C GLY A 121 -7.57 6.14 18.19
N ASP A 122 -8.87 6.44 18.07
CA ASP A 122 -9.90 5.42 17.88
C ASP A 122 -10.02 5.07 16.39
N PRO A 123 -10.01 3.78 15.97
CA PRO A 123 -10.15 3.42 14.55
C PRO A 123 -11.48 3.87 13.90
N ASN A 124 -12.45 4.33 14.71
CA ASN A 124 -13.68 4.95 14.25
C ASN A 124 -13.58 6.48 14.20
N ASP A 125 -12.50 7.11 14.64
CA ASP A 125 -12.27 8.55 14.48
C ASP A 125 -11.64 8.87 13.12
N THR A 126 -11.84 10.10 12.67
CA THR A 126 -11.41 10.61 11.34
C THR A 126 -9.91 10.82 11.21
N SER A 127 -9.14 10.75 12.29
CA SER A 127 -7.69 10.97 12.31
C SER A 127 -6.88 9.72 12.70
N SER A 128 -7.54 8.57 12.78
CA SER A 128 -6.89 7.34 13.19
C SER A 128 -5.91 6.81 12.15
N HIS A 129 -4.80 6.30 12.65
CA HIS A 129 -3.78 5.62 11.87
C HIS A 129 -3.15 4.52 12.71
N TRP A 130 -2.41 3.63 12.07
CA TRP A 130 -1.71 2.54 12.76
C TRP A 130 -0.21 2.68 12.61
N VAL A 131 0.51 2.26 13.65
CA VAL A 131 1.96 2.20 13.65
C VAL A 131 2.38 0.77 13.99
N VAL A 132 3.13 0.16 13.09
CA VAL A 132 3.76 -1.14 13.31
C VAL A 132 5.26 -0.92 13.49
N THR A 133 5.79 -1.36 14.62
CA THR A 133 7.24 -1.36 14.87
C THR A 133 7.76 -2.78 14.68
N ALA A 134 8.55 -2.97 13.63
CA ALA A 134 9.21 -4.23 13.32
C ALA A 134 10.36 -4.51 14.31
N LYS A 135 10.82 -5.77 14.38
CA LYS A 135 11.87 -6.22 15.31
C LYS A 135 13.19 -5.46 15.20
N ASN A 136 13.49 -4.94 14.01
CA ASN A 136 14.69 -4.16 13.73
C ASN A 136 14.54 -2.68 14.10
N GLY A 137 13.39 -2.27 14.64
CA GLY A 137 13.07 -0.88 14.98
C GLY A 137 12.52 -0.04 13.83
N THR A 138 12.42 -0.59 12.61
CA THR A 138 11.74 0.07 11.50
C THR A 138 10.26 0.29 11.84
N LYS A 139 9.77 1.49 11.62
CA LYS A 139 8.36 1.85 11.79
C LYS A 139 7.65 1.89 10.45
N LEU A 140 6.47 1.28 10.41
CA LEU A 140 5.55 1.28 9.28
C LEU A 140 4.28 1.98 9.73
N TYR A 141 3.88 3.01 8.99
CA TYR A 141 2.73 3.84 9.29
C TYR A 141 1.63 3.58 8.27
N TYR A 142 0.42 3.28 8.73
CA TYR A 142 -0.71 2.91 7.88
C TYR A 142 -1.85 3.91 8.05
N GLY A 143 -2.38 4.40 6.93
CA GLY A 143 -3.36 5.51 6.90
C GLY A 143 -2.84 6.77 7.57
N TYR A 144 -1.52 6.95 7.57
CA TYR A 144 -0.89 8.10 8.17
C TYR A 144 -0.85 9.24 7.17
N ASN A 145 -1.44 10.36 7.58
CA ASN A 145 -1.35 11.58 6.82
C ASN A 145 -0.05 12.32 7.16
N LEU A 146 0.76 12.59 6.15
CA LEU A 146 2.05 13.25 6.26
C LEU A 146 1.94 14.78 6.33
N ASP A 147 0.81 15.32 5.86
CA ASP A 147 0.47 16.72 5.92
C ASP A 147 -0.90 16.82 6.61
N GLU A 148 -0.92 17.27 7.86
CA GLU A 148 -2.15 17.42 8.65
C GLU A 148 -3.20 18.35 7.98
N HIS A 149 -2.82 19.04 6.90
CA HIS A 149 -3.69 19.90 6.09
C HIS A 149 -4.14 19.30 4.75
N ASP A 150 -3.62 18.13 4.32
CA ASP A 150 -3.98 17.49 3.05
C ASP A 150 -4.48 16.05 3.25
N THR A 151 -5.79 15.90 3.46
CA THR A 151 -6.47 14.59 3.57
C THR A 151 -6.89 14.03 2.22
N THR A 152 -6.41 14.56 1.09
CA THR A 152 -6.91 14.16 -0.24
C THR A 152 -6.11 13.03 -0.88
N ASN A 153 -4.92 12.75 -0.35
CA ASN A 153 -3.96 11.80 -0.92
C ASN A 153 -3.32 10.89 0.15
N ASP A 154 -4.04 10.60 1.23
CA ASP A 154 -3.54 9.76 2.32
C ASP A 154 -3.86 8.27 2.12
N GLY A 155 -3.35 7.42 3.01
CA GLY A 155 -3.61 5.98 2.98
C GLY A 155 -4.80 5.53 3.81
N ARG A 156 -5.59 6.45 4.37
CA ARG A 156 -6.74 6.13 5.21
C ARG A 156 -7.97 6.19 4.33
N ILE A 157 -8.49 5.02 3.96
CA ILE A 157 -9.57 4.91 2.97
C ILE A 157 -10.90 4.81 3.70
N GLU A 158 -11.76 5.79 3.48
CA GLU A 158 -13.07 5.90 4.08
C GLU A 158 -14.09 4.93 3.48
N ALA A 159 -15.03 4.50 4.32
CA ALA A 159 -16.22 3.82 3.85
C ALA A 159 -17.19 4.85 3.27
N VAL A 160 -17.58 4.65 2.01
CA VAL A 160 -18.51 5.53 1.29
C VAL A 160 -19.79 5.76 2.09
N GLY A 161 -20.08 7.03 2.41
CA GLY A 161 -21.32 7.44 3.08
C GLY A 161 -21.40 7.12 4.58
N MET A 162 -20.29 6.74 5.23
CA MET A 162 -20.26 6.39 6.65
C MET A 162 -19.56 7.47 7.49
N ASP A 163 -19.82 8.75 7.26
CA ASP A 163 -19.36 9.85 8.14
C ASP A 163 -17.84 9.81 8.48
N GLY A 164 -17.01 9.56 7.46
CA GLY A 164 -15.55 9.54 7.59
C GLY A 164 -14.96 8.34 8.33
N LYS A 165 -15.73 7.26 8.58
CA LYS A 165 -15.19 6.01 9.14
C LYS A 165 -14.31 5.28 8.12
N ALA A 166 -13.13 4.82 8.52
CA ALA A 166 -12.22 4.09 7.63
C ALA A 166 -12.50 2.59 7.54
N LEU A 167 -12.30 2.02 6.34
CA LEU A 167 -12.25 0.57 6.09
C LEU A 167 -10.83 0.03 5.96
N VAL A 168 -9.93 0.85 5.41
CA VAL A 168 -8.56 0.47 5.12
C VAL A 168 -7.60 1.55 5.61
N TRP A 169 -6.51 1.11 6.21
CA TRP A 169 -5.32 1.90 6.47
C TRP A 169 -4.19 1.27 5.66
N ALA A 170 -3.96 1.82 4.47
CA ALA A 170 -2.89 1.41 3.56
C ALA A 170 -1.55 1.95 4.05
N LEU A 171 -0.46 1.22 3.79
CA LEU A 171 0.89 1.64 4.16
C LEU A 171 1.22 3.00 3.52
N SER A 172 1.49 4.01 4.35
CA SER A 172 1.72 5.40 3.92
C SER A 172 3.17 5.85 4.14
N ARG A 173 3.88 5.31 5.12
CA ARG A 173 5.30 5.63 5.39
C ARG A 173 6.03 4.44 5.98
N VAL A 174 7.29 4.28 5.60
CA VAL A 174 8.23 3.38 6.28
C VAL A 174 9.48 4.16 6.64
N GLU A 175 9.92 4.02 7.87
CA GLU A 175 11.03 4.78 8.45
C GLU A 175 11.99 3.87 9.21
N ASP A 176 13.28 4.02 8.94
CA ASP A 176 14.33 3.32 9.67
C ASP A 176 14.74 4.07 10.96
N THR A 177 15.57 3.43 11.77
CA THR A 177 16.03 4.01 13.04
C THR A 177 16.97 5.21 12.89
N ASN A 178 17.40 5.54 11.67
CA ASN A 178 18.25 6.68 11.34
C ASN A 178 17.44 7.87 10.80
N GLY A 179 16.11 7.77 10.77
CA GLY A 179 15.20 8.78 10.23
C GLY A 179 15.17 8.82 8.70
N ASN A 180 15.72 7.81 8.01
CA ASN A 180 15.51 7.66 6.57
C ASN A 180 14.11 7.09 6.35
N TYR A 181 13.39 7.59 5.37
CA TYR A 181 12.04 7.12 5.11
C TYR A 181 11.65 7.17 3.64
N TYR A 182 10.56 6.46 3.32
CA TYR A 182 9.78 6.65 2.11
C TYR A 182 8.31 6.80 2.42
N THR A 183 7.57 7.38 1.48
CA THR A 183 6.14 7.66 1.59
C THR A 183 5.39 7.08 0.40
N ILE A 184 4.13 6.71 0.61
CA ILE A 184 3.21 6.23 -0.43
C ILE A 184 1.95 7.08 -0.40
N ASP A 185 1.64 7.70 -1.53
CA ASP A 185 0.45 8.52 -1.71
C ASP A 185 -0.58 7.71 -2.49
N TYR A 186 -1.86 7.86 -2.12
CA TYR A 186 -2.97 7.18 -2.77
C TYR A 186 -3.93 8.20 -3.39
N LEU A 187 -4.76 7.74 -4.32
CA LEU A 187 -5.94 8.42 -4.83
C LEU A 187 -7.13 7.58 -4.42
N GLU A 188 -8.02 8.17 -3.63
CA GLU A 188 -9.29 7.55 -3.25
C GLU A 188 -10.39 7.93 -4.25
N ASP A 189 -11.20 6.95 -4.64
CA ASP A 189 -12.51 7.18 -5.24
C ASP A 189 -13.56 7.19 -4.12
N ALA A 190 -13.75 8.35 -3.48
CA ALA A 190 -14.73 8.51 -2.40
C ALA A 190 -16.19 8.30 -2.85
N THR A 191 -16.46 8.16 -4.15
CA THR A 191 -17.81 7.90 -4.66
C THR A 191 -18.10 6.41 -4.73
N GLU A 192 -17.12 5.63 -5.17
CA GLU A 192 -17.30 4.20 -5.47
C GLU A 192 -16.42 3.28 -4.59
N GLY A 193 -15.63 3.85 -3.68
CA GLY A 193 -14.93 3.20 -2.57
C GLY A 193 -13.60 2.52 -2.90
N ASP A 194 -13.12 2.58 -4.14
CA ASP A 194 -11.80 2.03 -4.51
C ASP A 194 -10.68 3.04 -4.25
N TYR A 195 -9.44 2.58 -4.19
CA TYR A 195 -8.27 3.42 -3.96
C TYR A 195 -7.04 2.89 -4.69
N TYR A 196 -6.17 3.81 -5.07
CA TYR A 196 -5.06 3.53 -5.99
C TYR A 196 -3.77 4.14 -5.48
N PRO A 197 -2.68 3.37 -5.27
CA PRO A 197 -1.37 3.97 -5.02
C PRO A 197 -1.00 4.81 -6.24
N THR A 198 -0.53 6.04 -6.05
CA THR A 198 -0.20 6.96 -7.16
C THR A 198 1.28 7.25 -7.23
N LYS A 199 1.96 7.33 -6.09
CA LYS A 199 3.35 7.71 -6.00
C LYS A 199 4.01 7.11 -4.77
N ILE A 200 5.22 6.57 -4.93
CA ILE A 200 6.14 6.30 -3.83
C ILE A 200 7.30 7.27 -3.95
N GLU A 201 7.61 8.02 -2.89
CA GLU A 201 8.81 8.86 -2.82
C GLU A 201 9.75 8.34 -1.74
N TYR A 202 11.00 8.08 -2.11
CA TYR A 202 12.00 7.51 -1.22
C TYR A 202 13.31 8.30 -1.32
N THR A 203 14.34 7.87 -0.56
CA THR A 203 15.57 8.64 -0.28
C THR A 203 15.32 9.94 0.50
N LYS A 204 14.31 9.95 1.38
CA LYS A 204 13.97 11.09 2.25
C LYS A 204 14.60 10.92 3.63
N ASN A 205 14.92 12.02 4.31
CA ASN A 205 15.34 12.06 5.70
C ASN A 205 14.90 13.39 6.32
N GLU A 206 14.27 13.36 7.49
CA GLU A 206 13.67 14.55 8.11
C GLU A 206 14.72 15.62 8.48
N TYR A 207 15.94 15.17 8.78
CA TYR A 207 17.07 16.02 9.15
C TYR A 207 17.94 16.43 7.96
N ASN A 208 17.64 15.94 6.75
CA ASN A 208 18.39 16.27 5.53
C ASN A 208 17.47 16.41 4.30
N SER A 209 16.96 17.61 4.08
CA SER A 209 16.08 17.95 2.96
C SER A 209 16.80 18.18 1.62
N GLY A 210 18.14 18.17 1.60
CA GLY A 210 18.94 18.38 0.38
C GLY A 210 19.19 17.12 -0.45
N LEU A 211 18.63 15.98 -0.03
CA LEU A 211 18.81 14.70 -0.69
C LEU A 211 18.12 14.67 -2.06
N LYS A 212 18.72 13.95 -3.01
CA LYS A 212 18.08 13.68 -4.29
C LYS A 212 17.00 12.61 -4.05
N THR A 213 15.74 13.00 -4.16
CA THR A 213 14.57 12.12 -4.05
C THR A 213 14.41 11.27 -5.31
N HIS A 214 14.13 9.99 -5.11
CA HIS A 214 13.67 9.09 -6.16
C HIS A 214 12.16 8.86 -6.02
N ALA A 215 11.47 8.63 -7.14
CA ALA A 215 10.02 8.46 -7.16
C ALA A 215 9.57 7.35 -8.08
N VAL A 216 8.54 6.61 -7.67
CA VAL A 216 7.83 5.61 -8.50
C VAL A 216 6.42 6.11 -8.68
N TYR A 217 5.97 6.26 -9.92
CA TYR A 217 4.62 6.69 -10.26
C TYR A 217 3.81 5.52 -10.81
N PHE A 218 2.56 5.43 -10.36
CA PHE A 218 1.58 4.48 -10.85
C PHE A 218 0.54 5.24 -11.67
N SER A 219 0.28 4.80 -12.90
CA SER A 219 -0.68 5.43 -13.79
C SER A 219 -1.73 4.43 -14.22
N TYR A 220 -2.98 4.87 -14.28
CA TYR A 220 -4.14 4.02 -14.48
C TYR A 220 -4.89 4.35 -15.77
N GLU A 221 -5.68 3.40 -16.24
CA GLU A 221 -6.66 3.59 -17.30
C GLU A 221 -7.99 2.93 -16.95
N PRO A 222 -9.11 3.40 -17.52
CA PRO A 222 -10.40 2.73 -17.37
C PRO A 222 -10.34 1.31 -17.92
N ARG A 223 -11.08 0.41 -17.27
CA ARG A 223 -11.25 -0.96 -17.73
C ARG A 223 -12.70 -1.24 -18.10
N THR A 224 -12.92 -2.13 -19.07
CA THR A 224 -14.27 -2.50 -19.53
C THR A 224 -14.90 -3.64 -18.71
N ASP A 225 -14.09 -4.34 -17.93
CA ASP A 225 -14.44 -5.46 -17.06
C ASP A 225 -14.50 -5.04 -15.58
N ALA A 226 -15.12 -3.88 -15.33
CA ALA A 226 -15.22 -3.34 -13.99
C ALA A 226 -15.96 -4.32 -13.06
N THR A 227 -15.47 -4.46 -11.83
CA THR A 227 -16.05 -5.34 -10.82
C THR A 227 -16.56 -4.51 -9.66
N VAL A 228 -17.79 -4.79 -9.21
CA VAL A 228 -18.40 -4.14 -8.04
C VAL A 228 -18.49 -5.17 -6.92
N LEU A 229 -18.08 -4.75 -5.74
CA LEU A 229 -18.15 -5.47 -4.49
C LEU A 229 -18.82 -4.58 -3.43
N TYR A 230 -19.30 -5.17 -2.34
CA TYR A 230 -20.01 -4.43 -1.30
C TYR A 230 -19.59 -4.93 0.09
N LEU A 231 -18.83 -4.12 0.84
CA LEU A 231 -18.14 -4.55 2.06
C LEU A 231 -17.79 -3.42 3.04
N PRO A 232 -18.68 -2.95 3.93
CA PRO A 232 -20.14 -2.92 3.90
C PRO A 232 -20.66 -1.72 3.07
N THR A 233 -19.80 -1.06 2.32
CA THR A 233 -20.13 0.01 1.37
C THR A 233 -19.71 -0.43 -0.03
N PRO A 234 -20.17 0.25 -1.09
CA PRO A 234 -19.70 -0.04 -2.45
C PRO A 234 -18.17 0.04 -2.55
N PHE A 235 -17.60 -0.87 -3.32
CA PHE A 235 -16.22 -0.88 -3.79
C PHE A 235 -16.25 -1.24 -5.27
N LYS A 236 -15.80 -0.36 -6.16
CA LYS A 236 -15.84 -0.59 -7.60
C LYS A 236 -14.47 -0.38 -8.22
N MET A 237 -13.94 -1.49 -8.71
CA MET A 237 -12.71 -1.49 -9.47
C MET A 237 -12.98 -1.23 -10.94
N ASP A 238 -12.96 0.03 -11.34
CA ASP A 238 -13.17 0.49 -12.72
C ASP A 238 -11.91 1.05 -13.40
N MET A 239 -10.80 1.09 -12.68
CA MET A 239 -9.48 1.38 -13.22
C MET A 239 -8.57 0.15 -13.13
N ARG A 240 -7.55 0.13 -14.00
CA ARG A 240 -6.44 -0.83 -13.94
C ARG A 240 -5.11 -0.11 -14.12
N LEU A 241 -4.06 -0.66 -13.52
CA LEU A 241 -2.72 -0.12 -13.66
C LEU A 241 -2.27 -0.28 -15.11
N LYS A 242 -1.81 0.83 -15.68
CA LYS A 242 -1.33 0.93 -17.06
C LYS A 242 0.19 0.99 -17.10
N TRP A 243 0.80 1.84 -16.27
CA TRP A 243 2.24 2.07 -16.27
C TRP A 243 2.78 2.24 -14.85
N ILE A 244 4.01 1.79 -14.69
CA ILE A 244 4.87 2.13 -13.55
C ILE A 244 6.06 2.91 -14.11
N THR A 245 6.29 4.12 -13.61
CA THR A 245 7.37 4.99 -14.06
C THR A 245 8.31 5.28 -12.90
N VAL A 246 9.58 4.93 -13.05
CA VAL A 246 10.63 5.24 -12.08
C VAL A 246 11.34 6.53 -12.49
N LYS A 247 11.44 7.50 -11.59
CA LYS A 247 12.19 8.75 -11.76
C LYS A 247 13.29 8.83 -10.71
N THR A 248 14.48 9.21 -11.17
CA THR A 248 15.70 9.19 -10.35
C THR A 248 16.31 10.56 -10.17
#